data_AF-A0A2G3DTU1-F1
#
_entry.id   AF-A0A2G3DTU1-F1
#
_cell.length_a   1.000
_cell.length_b   1.000
_cell.length_c   1.000
_cell.angle_alpha   90.00
_cell.angle_beta   90.00
_cell.angle_gamma   90.00
#
_symmetry.space_group_name_H-M   'P 1'
#
loop_
_entity.id
_entity.type
_entity.pdbx_description
1 polymer ?
#
loop_
_entity_poly.entity_id
_entity_poly.type
_entity_poly.pdbx_seq_one_letter_code
_entity_poly.pdbx_strand_id
1 'polypeptide(L)'
;MLIINVVVLGVVLLLFEPTIKSDDYDLSMVLYGALNGEYSSITMYCLPSFGAIIKSLLIIIPEIPWYAVVNYIFIFLSLFFISIVFCRYKNRCLLFEIVLLPFFAYELYIRMTFTKTAGIIIISGLLVLLYLIDCSSKNKAIWGCSIAWILMGISIRSTMLNLILEVFISAFIISFFVVKNERKKIIIIKFIITVLALLFLGKILFNVNSDIKNNYDEWVTYSQYNNARARLQDYYMPEYDDFEESYKEIGVSKNDYIAFKTWGLYIDYDFFTIERLNAIASIDEMPAKSNLFDTVMKNLFSYYFSETGFYFLLLVMMLFFCANGVSTIDKSIIVVSVGGCSFLAYAYMSYLGRLQHHVDLSIMIAATVLVMYYYYKYDCSIKNKRQALLVVVIIITVFLCRFNTSISKASYYANDVENQKKLYDDNKKIMDLLSNDKEHVYVFCPHTTNFFYDCIFEPFEVIPKGYYSNLEMTNRYRIPSWDSIAIDYGIDNYFKEATDSAEILFVDSDINNGWIDVVQTFINEHYCSGAEYELVNKYGTINIYRFIDKSGDIEN
;
A
#
# COMPACT_ATOMS: atom_id res chain seq x y z
N MET A 1 -1.38 -21.92 -19.61
CA MET A 1 -2.40 -21.18 -18.84
C MET A 1 -2.39 -21.59 -17.39
N LEU A 2 -3.30 -22.43 -16.90
CA LEU A 2 -3.36 -22.76 -15.46
C LEU A 2 -2.05 -23.39 -14.97
N ILE A 3 -1.56 -24.43 -15.65
CA ILE A 3 -0.29 -25.11 -15.32
C ILE A 3 0.89 -24.13 -15.35
N ILE A 4 0.96 -23.26 -16.35
CA ILE A 4 2.06 -22.29 -16.47
C ILE A 4 2.02 -21.29 -15.31
N ASN A 5 0.84 -20.80 -14.93
CA ASN A 5 0.70 -19.89 -13.79
C ASN A 5 1.11 -20.58 -12.47
N VAL A 6 0.74 -21.85 -12.28
CA VAL A 6 1.17 -22.65 -11.12
C VAL A 6 2.69 -22.85 -11.12
N VAL A 7 3.29 -23.17 -12.25
CA VAL A 7 4.75 -23.34 -12.38
C VAL A 7 5.47 -22.02 -12.08
N VAL A 8 5.00 -20.90 -12.62
CA VAL A 8 5.60 -19.58 -12.35
C VAL A 8 5.49 -19.21 -10.89
N LEU A 9 4.32 -19.39 -10.26
CA LEU A 9 4.15 -19.15 -8.82
C LEU A 9 5.12 -20.03 -8.01
N GLY A 10 5.19 -21.33 -8.31
CA GLY A 10 6.11 -22.24 -7.62
C GLY A 10 7.57 -21.85 -7.78
N VAL A 11 8.00 -21.47 -8.99
CA VAL A 11 9.38 -21.01 -9.26
C VAL A 11 9.69 -19.72 -8.50
N VAL A 12 8.77 -18.76 -8.49
CA VAL A 12 8.98 -17.48 -7.79
C VAL A 12 9.07 -17.69 -6.27
N LEU A 13 8.23 -18.53 -5.68
CA LEU A 13 8.29 -18.88 -4.26
C LEU A 13 9.52 -19.72 -3.87
N LEU A 14 10.12 -20.45 -4.82
CA LEU A 14 11.37 -21.17 -4.60
C LEU A 14 12.59 -20.26 -4.65
N LEU A 15 12.52 -19.17 -5.43
CA LEU A 15 13.65 -18.26 -5.66
C LEU A 15 13.67 -17.06 -4.71
N PHE A 16 12.52 -16.68 -4.16
CA PHE A 16 12.37 -15.44 -3.39
C PHE A 16 11.50 -15.65 -2.15
N GLU A 17 11.87 -14.97 -1.06
CA GLU A 17 11.10 -14.92 0.17
C GLU A 17 10.02 -13.83 0.08
N PRO A 18 8.72 -14.17 0.26
CA PRO A 18 7.66 -13.18 0.25
C PRO A 18 7.78 -12.18 1.40
N THR A 19 7.49 -10.92 1.10
CA THR A 19 7.40 -9.82 2.07
C THR A 19 6.10 -9.04 1.88
N ILE A 20 5.58 -8.53 2.98
CA ILE A 20 4.42 -7.64 2.98
C ILE A 20 4.77 -6.29 3.61
N LYS A 21 3.93 -5.29 3.34
CA LYS A 21 4.09 -3.94 3.88
C LYS A 21 3.45 -3.84 5.27
N SER A 22 3.87 -2.87 6.07
CA SER A 22 3.29 -2.51 7.37
C SER A 22 1.76 -2.40 7.32
N ASP A 23 1.20 -1.73 6.31
CA ASP A 23 -0.26 -1.61 6.17
C ASP A 23 -0.96 -2.99 6.05
N ASP A 24 -0.31 -3.98 5.44
CA ASP A 24 -0.81 -5.35 5.32
C ASP A 24 -0.68 -6.10 6.66
N TYR A 25 0.38 -5.83 7.43
CA TYR A 25 0.49 -6.28 8.82
C TYR A 25 -0.64 -5.72 9.68
N ASP A 26 -0.92 -4.41 9.60
CA ASP A 26 -2.00 -3.78 10.37
C ASP A 26 -3.36 -4.42 10.06
N LEU A 27 -3.63 -4.68 8.77
CA LEU A 27 -4.83 -5.38 8.35
C LEU A 27 -4.89 -6.78 8.94
N SER A 28 -3.78 -7.53 8.92
CA SER A 28 -3.73 -8.88 9.48
C SER A 28 -3.93 -8.89 11.00
N MET A 29 -3.34 -7.94 11.74
CA MET A 29 -3.47 -7.82 13.19
C MET A 29 -4.93 -7.59 13.60
N VAL A 30 -5.62 -6.67 12.93
CA VAL A 30 -7.04 -6.37 13.18
C VAL A 30 -7.94 -7.56 12.78
N LEU A 31 -7.71 -8.15 11.61
CA LEU A 31 -8.53 -9.26 11.13
C LEU A 31 -8.37 -10.51 12.00
N TYR A 32 -7.17 -10.78 12.51
CA TYR A 32 -6.84 -11.99 13.25
C TYR A 32 -7.13 -11.87 14.75
N GLY A 33 -7.52 -10.68 15.23
CA GLY A 33 -7.74 -10.43 16.65
C GLY A 33 -6.45 -10.44 17.44
N ALA A 34 -5.36 -9.99 16.82
CA ALA A 34 -4.05 -9.96 17.45
C ALA A 34 -3.97 -8.95 18.60
N LEU A 35 -4.84 -7.94 18.60
CA LEU A 35 -4.84 -6.85 19.58
C LEU A 35 -5.78 -7.16 20.75
N ASN A 36 -7.04 -7.48 20.47
CA ASN A 36 -8.09 -7.66 21.49
C ASN A 36 -8.59 -9.11 21.63
N GLY A 37 -7.96 -10.06 20.94
CA GLY A 37 -8.37 -11.47 20.96
C GLY A 37 -9.57 -11.83 20.06
N GLU A 38 -10.19 -10.85 19.39
CA GLU A 38 -11.42 -11.05 18.61
C GLU A 38 -11.23 -10.78 17.11
N TYR A 39 -11.75 -11.68 16.27
CA TYR A 39 -11.72 -11.47 14.82
C TYR A 39 -12.61 -10.29 14.43
N SER A 40 -12.04 -9.31 13.73
CA SER A 40 -12.80 -8.19 13.18
C SER A 40 -13.12 -8.37 11.69
N SER A 41 -14.28 -7.89 11.27
CA SER A 41 -14.61 -7.70 9.84
C SER A 41 -14.47 -6.25 9.39
N ILE A 42 -14.30 -5.31 10.32
CA ILE A 42 -14.19 -3.87 10.04
C ILE A 42 -12.71 -3.48 10.17
N THR A 43 -12.17 -2.85 9.13
CA THR A 43 -10.75 -2.46 9.07
C THR A 43 -10.62 -1.04 8.54
N MET A 44 -9.40 -0.49 8.60
CA MET A 44 -9.10 0.86 8.14
C MET A 44 -9.38 1.05 6.65
N TYR A 45 -8.85 0.16 5.81
CA TYR A 45 -8.80 0.34 4.36
C TYR A 45 -9.86 -0.45 3.60
N CYS A 46 -10.09 -1.71 4.01
CA CYS A 46 -10.96 -2.62 3.28
C CYS A 46 -12.43 -2.41 3.69
N LEU A 47 -13.33 -2.69 2.75
CA LEU A 47 -14.75 -2.74 3.05
C LEU A 47 -15.08 -3.93 3.96
N PRO A 48 -16.09 -3.82 4.85
CA PRO A 48 -16.54 -4.89 5.72
C PRO A 48 -16.84 -6.20 5.01
N SER A 49 -17.22 -6.17 3.73
CA SER A 49 -17.46 -7.37 2.93
C SER A 49 -16.20 -8.21 2.74
N PHE A 50 -15.05 -7.58 2.51
CA PHE A 50 -13.78 -8.30 2.40
C PHE A 50 -13.34 -8.85 3.76
N GLY A 51 -13.42 -8.03 4.82
CA GLY A 51 -13.13 -8.48 6.18
C GLY A 51 -14.03 -9.62 6.65
N ALA A 52 -15.31 -9.61 6.27
CA ALA A 52 -16.25 -10.69 6.58
C ALA A 52 -15.87 -12.02 5.90
N ILE A 53 -15.32 -11.98 4.69
CA ILE A 53 -14.80 -13.19 4.02
C ILE A 53 -13.63 -13.77 4.82
N ILE A 54 -12.66 -12.93 5.19
CA ILE A 54 -11.49 -13.38 5.96
C ILE A 54 -11.92 -13.91 7.34
N LYS A 55 -12.76 -13.16 8.06
CA LYS A 55 -13.31 -13.55 9.37
C LYS A 55 -14.05 -14.88 9.29
N SER A 56 -14.89 -15.08 8.28
CA SER A 56 -15.63 -16.35 8.12
C SER A 56 -14.69 -17.53 7.92
N LEU A 57 -13.62 -17.35 7.13
CA LEU A 57 -12.62 -18.40 6.91
C LEU A 57 -11.82 -18.71 8.18
N LEU A 58 -11.44 -17.69 8.95
CA LEU A 58 -10.75 -17.84 10.24
C LEU A 58 -11.60 -18.56 11.28
N ILE A 59 -12.92 -18.36 11.27
CA ILE A 59 -13.84 -19.10 12.15
C ILE A 59 -13.88 -20.60 11.80
N ILE A 60 -13.75 -20.95 10.51
CA ILE A 60 -13.82 -22.33 10.05
C ILE A 60 -12.48 -23.05 10.25
N ILE A 61 -11.37 -22.42 9.86
CA ILE A 61 -10.00 -22.97 9.98
C ILE A 61 -9.06 -21.86 10.45
N PRO A 62 -8.87 -21.68 11.77
CA PRO A 62 -8.06 -20.57 12.31
C PRO A 62 -6.55 -20.72 12.06
N GLU A 63 -6.06 -21.93 11.73
CA GLU A 63 -4.64 -22.21 11.53
C GLU A 63 -4.08 -21.72 10.19
N ILE A 64 -4.96 -21.30 9.27
CA ILE A 64 -4.55 -20.83 7.94
C ILE A 64 -4.47 -19.29 7.94
N PRO A 65 -3.38 -18.70 7.41
CA PRO A 65 -3.24 -17.25 7.24
C PRO A 65 -4.13 -16.75 6.09
N TRP A 66 -5.44 -16.76 6.31
CA TRP A 66 -6.45 -16.52 5.27
C TRP A 66 -6.31 -15.18 4.57
N TYR A 67 -5.79 -14.15 5.25
CA TYR A 67 -5.50 -12.87 4.62
C TYR A 67 -4.51 -13.01 3.45
N ALA A 68 -3.35 -13.63 3.67
CA ALA A 68 -2.35 -13.84 2.63
C ALA A 68 -2.85 -14.82 1.56
N VAL A 69 -3.46 -15.93 1.99
CA VAL A 69 -3.97 -16.97 1.08
C VAL A 69 -5.03 -16.41 0.11
N VAL A 70 -5.99 -15.63 0.61
CA VAL A 70 -7.04 -15.03 -0.23
C VAL A 70 -6.45 -14.03 -1.22
N ASN A 71 -5.52 -13.17 -0.78
CA ASN A 71 -4.81 -12.26 -1.69
C ASN A 71 -4.09 -13.03 -2.82
N TYR A 72 -3.39 -14.12 -2.47
CA TYR A 72 -2.70 -14.98 -3.44
C TYR A 72 -3.65 -15.66 -4.43
N ILE A 73 -4.78 -16.17 -3.95
CA ILE A 73 -5.82 -16.75 -4.80
C ILE A 73 -6.35 -15.70 -5.78
N PHE A 74 -6.61 -14.47 -5.33
CA PHE A 74 -7.11 -13.42 -6.21
C PHE A 74 -6.09 -12.94 -7.24
N ILE A 75 -4.82 -12.82 -6.85
CA ILE A 75 -3.73 -12.54 -7.81
C ILE A 75 -3.66 -13.66 -8.84
N PHE A 76 -3.71 -14.92 -8.40
CA PHE A 76 -3.65 -16.09 -9.29
C PHE A 76 -4.79 -16.11 -10.31
N LEU A 77 -6.02 -15.93 -9.85
CA LEU A 77 -7.20 -15.87 -10.71
C LEU A 77 -7.13 -14.69 -11.68
N SER A 78 -6.63 -13.53 -11.24
CA SER A 78 -6.47 -12.36 -12.10
C SER A 78 -5.47 -12.59 -13.23
N LEU A 79 -4.29 -13.14 -12.91
CA LEU A 79 -3.27 -13.50 -13.91
C LEU A 79 -3.76 -14.59 -14.86
N PHE A 80 -4.57 -15.53 -14.36
CA PHE A 80 -5.21 -16.56 -15.16
C PHE A 80 -6.24 -15.96 -16.13
N PHE A 81 -7.09 -15.03 -15.69
CA PHE A 81 -8.06 -14.35 -16.55
C PHE A 81 -7.38 -13.51 -17.64
N ILE A 82 -6.31 -12.79 -17.30
CA ILE A 82 -5.48 -12.05 -18.27
C ILE A 82 -4.92 -13.02 -19.33
N SER A 83 -4.35 -14.14 -18.88
CA SER A 83 -3.84 -15.19 -19.79
C SER A 83 -4.94 -15.70 -20.73
N ILE A 84 -6.12 -16.05 -20.20
CA ILE A 84 -7.25 -16.54 -21.01
C ILE A 84 -7.60 -15.52 -22.10
N VAL A 85 -7.77 -14.24 -21.76
CA VAL A 85 -8.14 -13.21 -22.74
C VAL A 85 -7.10 -13.12 -23.86
N PHE A 86 -5.82 -13.13 -23.53
CA PHE A 86 -4.75 -13.07 -24.53
C PHE A 86 -4.75 -14.30 -25.46
N CYS A 87 -4.97 -15.50 -24.93
CA CYS A 87 -4.98 -16.71 -25.76
C CYS A 87 -6.25 -16.86 -26.62
N ARG A 88 -7.33 -16.10 -26.34
CA ARG A 88 -8.57 -16.13 -27.14
C ARG A 88 -8.41 -15.53 -28.53
N TYR A 89 -7.40 -14.67 -28.77
CA TYR A 89 -7.13 -14.12 -30.10
C TYR A 89 -6.35 -15.10 -30.99
N LYS A 90 -5.30 -15.75 -30.45
CA LYS A 90 -4.66 -16.97 -30.96
C LYS A 90 -3.95 -17.69 -29.81
N ASN A 91 -3.68 -19.00 -29.95
CA ASN A 91 -2.89 -19.83 -29.01
C ASN A 91 -1.41 -19.40 -28.81
N ARG A 92 -1.10 -18.10 -28.91
CA ARG A 92 0.24 -17.51 -28.80
C ARG A 92 0.23 -16.42 -27.74
N CYS A 93 -0.02 -16.80 -26.50
CA CYS A 93 0.16 -15.95 -25.32
C CYS A 93 1.59 -16.08 -24.73
N LEU A 94 2.50 -16.73 -25.45
CA LEU A 94 3.88 -17.01 -25.05
C LEU A 94 4.67 -15.77 -24.64
N LEU A 95 4.47 -14.62 -25.31
CA LEU A 95 5.16 -13.38 -24.94
C LEU A 95 4.75 -12.92 -23.52
N PHE A 96 3.46 -13.05 -23.19
CA PHE A 96 2.98 -12.78 -21.84
C PHE A 96 3.47 -13.85 -20.86
N GLU A 97 3.25 -15.13 -21.18
CA GLU A 97 3.55 -16.25 -20.29
C GLU A 97 5.03 -16.40 -19.94
N ILE A 98 5.95 -16.09 -20.85
CA ILE A 98 7.40 -16.28 -20.64
C ILE A 98 8.07 -15.02 -20.10
N VAL A 99 7.64 -13.83 -20.55
CA VAL A 99 8.37 -12.58 -20.25
C VAL A 99 7.69 -11.80 -19.13
N LEU A 100 6.37 -11.60 -19.20
CA LEU A 100 5.67 -10.69 -18.30
C LEU A 100 5.11 -11.38 -17.07
N LEU A 101 4.64 -12.63 -17.22
CA LEU A 101 4.03 -13.38 -16.13
C LEU A 101 5.02 -13.63 -14.97
N PRO A 102 6.29 -14.03 -15.18
CA PRO A 102 7.25 -14.17 -14.07
C PRO A 102 7.50 -12.85 -13.34
N PHE A 103 7.53 -11.73 -14.07
CA PHE A 103 7.71 -10.42 -13.46
C PHE A 103 6.50 -9.99 -12.63
N PHE A 104 5.29 -10.10 -13.20
CA PHE A 104 4.06 -9.81 -12.45
C PHE A 104 3.92 -10.75 -11.26
N ALA A 105 4.31 -12.01 -11.39
CA ALA A 105 4.33 -12.95 -10.27
C ALA A 105 5.29 -12.49 -9.16
N TYR A 106 6.51 -12.07 -9.49
CA TYR A 106 7.42 -11.50 -8.51
C TYR A 106 6.80 -10.27 -7.82
N GLU A 107 6.35 -9.28 -8.58
CA GLU A 107 5.82 -8.04 -8.01
C GLU A 107 4.52 -8.19 -7.20
N LEU A 108 3.68 -9.16 -7.56
CA LEU A 108 2.37 -9.35 -6.93
C LEU A 108 2.42 -10.38 -5.79
N TYR A 109 3.22 -11.44 -5.91
CA TYR A 109 3.33 -12.46 -4.85
C TYR A 109 4.45 -12.15 -3.86
N ILE A 110 5.65 -11.81 -4.33
CA ILE A 110 6.79 -11.59 -3.43
C ILE A 110 6.68 -10.23 -2.74
N ARG A 111 6.20 -9.21 -3.43
CA ARG A 111 5.98 -7.85 -2.88
C ARG A 111 4.51 -7.54 -2.76
N MET A 112 3.79 -8.48 -2.15
CA MET A 112 2.33 -8.46 -2.07
C MET A 112 1.86 -7.29 -1.21
N THR A 113 0.85 -6.59 -1.72
CA THR A 113 0.07 -5.62 -0.94
C THR A 113 -1.39 -5.72 -1.35
N PHE A 114 -2.31 -5.49 -0.42
CA PHE A 114 -3.75 -5.47 -0.71
C PHE A 114 -4.12 -4.47 -1.81
N THR A 115 -3.35 -3.38 -1.95
CA THR A 115 -3.49 -2.37 -3.00
C THR A 115 -3.19 -2.95 -4.38
N LYS A 116 -2.06 -3.67 -4.53
CA LYS A 116 -1.71 -4.38 -5.78
C LYS A 116 -2.74 -5.48 -6.10
N THR A 117 -3.21 -6.21 -5.09
CA THR A 117 -4.27 -7.22 -5.25
C THR A 117 -5.57 -6.60 -5.78
N ALA A 118 -6.05 -5.52 -5.14
CA ALA A 118 -7.21 -4.78 -5.62
C ALA A 118 -7.01 -4.31 -7.07
N GLY A 119 -5.81 -3.80 -7.38
CA GLY A 119 -5.48 -3.33 -8.71
C GLY A 119 -5.56 -4.40 -9.78
N ILE A 120 -4.90 -5.55 -9.58
CA ILE A 120 -4.89 -6.63 -10.59
C ILE A 120 -6.27 -7.28 -10.78
N ILE A 121 -7.10 -7.33 -9.73
CA ILE A 121 -8.50 -7.77 -9.83
C ILE A 121 -9.28 -6.83 -10.75
N ILE A 122 -9.18 -5.52 -10.53
CA ILE A 122 -9.88 -4.52 -11.35
C ILE A 122 -9.37 -4.56 -12.80
N ILE A 123 -8.04 -4.64 -13.01
CA ILE A 123 -7.43 -4.72 -14.34
C ILE A 123 -7.92 -5.95 -15.11
N SER A 124 -7.88 -7.13 -14.48
CA SER A 124 -8.30 -8.37 -15.14
C SER A 124 -9.80 -8.38 -15.44
N GLY A 125 -10.64 -7.86 -14.55
CA GLY A 125 -12.07 -7.71 -14.79
C GLY A 125 -12.38 -6.74 -15.94
N LEU A 126 -11.74 -5.56 -15.95
CA LEU A 126 -11.89 -4.56 -17.02
C LEU A 126 -11.39 -5.09 -18.37
N LEU A 127 -10.30 -5.87 -18.37
CA LEU A 127 -9.78 -6.52 -19.57
C LEU A 127 -10.79 -7.52 -20.16
N VAL A 128 -11.43 -8.34 -19.33
CA VAL A 128 -12.49 -9.25 -19.78
C VAL A 128 -13.68 -8.47 -20.33
N LEU A 129 -14.11 -7.40 -19.67
CA LEU A 129 -15.19 -6.54 -20.17
C LEU A 129 -14.83 -5.92 -21.53
N LEU A 130 -13.61 -5.41 -21.69
CA LEU A 130 -13.11 -4.85 -22.95
C LEU A 130 -13.15 -5.91 -24.07
N TYR A 131 -12.67 -7.12 -23.79
CA TYR A 131 -12.75 -8.25 -24.72
C TYR A 131 -14.18 -8.59 -25.13
N LEU A 132 -15.12 -8.62 -24.17
CA LEU A 132 -16.54 -8.91 -24.43
C LEU A 132 -17.20 -7.83 -25.30
N ILE A 133 -16.87 -6.55 -25.06
CA ILE A 133 -17.34 -5.43 -25.86
C ILE A 133 -16.83 -5.55 -27.30
N ASP A 134 -15.52 -5.76 -27.47
CA ASP A 134 -14.88 -5.86 -28.78
C ASP A 134 -15.42 -7.04 -29.60
N CYS A 135 -15.56 -8.21 -28.97
CA CYS A 135 -16.12 -9.40 -29.63
C CYS A 135 -17.66 -9.36 -29.75
N SER A 136 -18.31 -8.31 -29.23
CA SER A 136 -19.78 -8.18 -29.19
C SER A 136 -20.47 -9.38 -28.54
N SER A 137 -19.82 -9.99 -27.54
CA SER A 137 -20.33 -11.17 -26.84
C SER A 137 -21.58 -10.83 -26.03
N LYS A 138 -22.60 -11.70 -26.13
CA LYS A 138 -23.87 -11.59 -25.40
C LYS A 138 -23.90 -12.46 -24.13
N ASN A 139 -22.78 -13.05 -23.73
CA ASN A 139 -22.74 -13.96 -22.58
C ASN A 139 -22.90 -13.19 -21.25
N LYS A 140 -24.16 -13.05 -20.81
CA LYS A 140 -24.52 -12.31 -19.59
C LYS A 140 -23.84 -12.84 -18.32
N ALA A 141 -23.56 -14.15 -18.26
CA ALA A 141 -22.87 -14.73 -17.10
C ALA A 141 -21.44 -14.21 -16.99
N ILE A 142 -20.66 -14.21 -18.07
CA ILE A 142 -19.28 -13.70 -18.06
C ILE A 142 -19.26 -12.19 -17.78
N TRP A 143 -20.23 -11.43 -18.32
CA TRP A 143 -20.41 -10.01 -17.97
C TRP A 143 -20.63 -9.83 -16.46
N GLY A 144 -21.58 -10.57 -15.87
CA GLY A 144 -21.88 -10.51 -14.44
C GLY A 144 -20.69 -10.91 -13.57
N CYS A 145 -19.99 -12.01 -13.91
CA CYS A 145 -18.78 -12.43 -13.21
C CYS A 145 -17.67 -11.38 -13.29
N SER A 146 -17.48 -10.73 -14.44
CA SER A 146 -16.45 -9.69 -14.60
C SER A 146 -16.77 -8.45 -13.76
N ILE A 147 -18.04 -8.04 -13.70
CA ILE A 147 -18.49 -6.93 -12.85
C ILE A 147 -18.30 -7.30 -11.38
N ALA A 148 -18.76 -8.49 -10.95
CA ALA A 148 -18.59 -8.97 -9.58
C ALA A 148 -17.11 -9.03 -9.18
N TRP A 149 -16.23 -9.44 -10.10
CA TRP A 149 -14.79 -9.43 -9.89
C TRP A 149 -14.25 -8.01 -9.65
N ILE A 150 -14.65 -7.03 -10.46
CA ILE A 150 -14.26 -5.62 -10.26
C ILE A 150 -14.77 -5.09 -8.91
N LEU A 151 -16.03 -5.40 -8.54
CA LEU A 151 -16.60 -5.03 -7.24
C LEU A 151 -15.80 -5.63 -6.08
N MET A 152 -15.25 -6.84 -6.25
CA MET A 152 -14.35 -7.44 -5.26
C MET A 152 -13.07 -6.64 -5.09
N GLY A 153 -12.45 -6.19 -6.19
CA GLY A 153 -11.27 -5.32 -6.13
C GLY A 153 -11.58 -3.97 -5.46
N ILE A 154 -12.74 -3.38 -5.76
CA ILE A 154 -13.22 -2.15 -5.08
C ILE A 154 -13.41 -2.40 -3.58
N SER A 155 -13.88 -3.58 -3.18
CA SER A 155 -14.07 -3.93 -1.78
C SER A 155 -12.77 -4.03 -0.98
N ILE A 156 -11.66 -4.37 -1.64
CA ILE A 156 -10.34 -4.39 -1.02
C ILE A 156 -9.76 -2.97 -0.94
N ARG A 157 -9.82 -2.22 -2.05
CA ARG A 157 -9.37 -0.83 -2.09
C ARG A 157 -10.10 -0.01 -3.15
N SER A 158 -11.08 0.77 -2.70
CA SER A 158 -11.98 1.52 -3.58
C SER A 158 -11.28 2.58 -4.43
N THR A 159 -10.23 3.21 -3.91
CA THR A 159 -9.46 4.25 -4.61
C THR A 159 -8.75 3.74 -5.87
N MET A 160 -8.48 2.43 -5.98
CA MET A 160 -7.83 1.83 -7.14
C MET A 160 -8.68 1.87 -8.40
N LEU A 161 -10.02 1.91 -8.28
CA LEU A 161 -10.91 1.95 -9.44
C LEU A 161 -10.63 3.18 -10.30
N ASN A 162 -10.51 4.35 -9.69
CA ASN A 162 -10.33 5.62 -10.42
C ASN A 162 -9.01 5.62 -11.19
N LEU A 163 -7.91 5.23 -10.54
CA LEU A 163 -6.58 5.18 -11.14
C LEU A 163 -6.51 4.20 -12.32
N ILE A 164 -7.13 3.03 -12.19
CA ILE A 164 -7.10 2.02 -13.26
C ILE A 164 -8.04 2.39 -14.39
N LEU A 165 -9.23 2.93 -14.08
CA LEU A 165 -10.16 3.42 -15.11
C LEU A 165 -9.51 4.51 -15.96
N GLU A 166 -8.71 5.40 -15.37
CA GLU A 166 -7.96 6.43 -16.10
C GLU A 166 -7.07 5.82 -17.20
N VAL A 167 -6.32 4.75 -16.90
CA VAL A 167 -5.54 4.03 -17.91
C VAL A 167 -6.45 3.40 -18.97
N PHE A 168 -7.57 2.79 -18.56
CA PHE A 168 -8.51 2.16 -19.48
C PHE A 168 -9.30 3.16 -20.35
N ILE A 169 -9.34 4.46 -20.02
CA ILE A 169 -9.86 5.51 -20.93
C ILE A 169 -9.07 5.50 -22.24
N SER A 170 -7.78 5.12 -22.24
CA SER A 170 -7.02 4.97 -23.48
C SER A 170 -7.67 3.97 -24.46
N ALA A 171 -8.39 2.95 -23.98
CA ALA A 171 -9.13 2.02 -24.85
C ALA A 171 -10.27 2.72 -25.61
N PHE A 172 -10.91 3.72 -25.00
CA PHE A 172 -11.89 4.58 -25.67
C PHE A 172 -11.22 5.47 -26.74
N ILE A 173 -10.10 6.11 -26.40
CA ILE A 173 -9.33 6.95 -27.34
C ILE A 173 -8.90 6.10 -28.56
N ILE A 174 -8.34 4.92 -28.31
CA ILE A 174 -7.92 3.97 -29.36
C ILE A 174 -9.12 3.50 -30.18
N SER A 175 -10.25 3.19 -29.55
CA SER A 175 -11.48 2.83 -30.27
C SER A 175 -11.99 3.99 -31.14
N PHE A 176 -11.76 5.24 -30.72
CA PHE A 176 -12.11 6.40 -31.51
C PHE A 176 -11.23 6.58 -32.75
N PHE A 177 -9.90 6.43 -32.62
CA PHE A 177 -8.98 6.76 -33.71
C PHE A 177 -8.56 5.55 -34.58
N VAL A 178 -8.47 4.35 -34.01
CA VAL A 178 -7.92 3.16 -34.68
C VAL A 178 -9.02 2.24 -35.23
N VAL A 179 -10.16 2.11 -34.54
CA VAL A 179 -11.25 1.23 -35.01
C VAL A 179 -12.00 1.89 -36.16
N LYS A 180 -11.92 1.31 -37.36
CA LYS A 180 -12.52 1.86 -38.60
C LYS A 180 -13.82 1.15 -39.04
N ASN A 181 -14.31 0.18 -38.28
CA ASN A 181 -15.50 -0.60 -38.60
C ASN A 181 -16.79 0.16 -38.18
N GLU A 182 -17.91 -0.07 -38.87
CA GLU A 182 -19.26 0.39 -38.53
C GLU A 182 -19.67 0.14 -37.06
N ARG A 183 -19.10 -0.91 -36.45
CA ARG A 183 -19.31 -1.22 -35.02
C ARG A 183 -18.67 -0.23 -34.04
N LYS A 184 -17.82 0.70 -34.50
CA LYS A 184 -17.12 1.71 -33.67
C LYS A 184 -18.06 2.42 -32.70
N LYS A 185 -19.20 2.93 -33.20
CA LYS A 185 -20.17 3.67 -32.37
C LYS A 185 -20.75 2.81 -31.25
N ILE A 186 -21.04 1.55 -31.54
CA ILE A 186 -21.60 0.60 -30.56
C ILE A 186 -20.56 0.25 -29.49
N ILE A 187 -19.31 0.01 -29.88
CA ILE A 187 -18.19 -0.28 -28.97
C ILE A 187 -18.01 0.89 -27.99
N ILE A 188 -17.94 2.10 -28.52
CA ILE A 188 -17.80 3.34 -27.73
C ILE A 188 -18.95 3.49 -26.72
N ILE A 189 -20.20 3.38 -27.17
CA ILE A 189 -21.36 3.55 -26.29
C ILE A 189 -21.36 2.50 -25.17
N LYS A 190 -21.09 1.23 -25.51
CA LYS A 190 -21.01 0.16 -24.50
C LYS A 190 -19.91 0.41 -23.48
N PHE A 191 -18.76 0.89 -23.92
CA PHE A 191 -17.65 1.22 -23.04
C PHE A 191 -18.03 2.35 -22.07
N ILE A 192 -18.59 3.46 -22.58
CA ILE A 192 -19.03 4.59 -21.76
C ILE A 192 -20.07 4.14 -20.71
N ILE A 193 -21.09 3.39 -21.14
CA ILE A 193 -22.13 2.88 -20.22
C ILE A 193 -21.49 1.99 -19.13
N THR A 194 -20.54 1.14 -19.51
CA THR A 194 -19.85 0.25 -18.57
C THR A 194 -19.05 1.05 -17.55
N VAL A 195 -18.29 2.05 -17.99
CA VAL A 195 -17.51 2.92 -17.08
C VAL A 195 -18.42 3.69 -16.13
N LEU A 196 -19.49 4.30 -16.64
CA LEU A 196 -20.46 5.03 -15.81
C LEU A 196 -21.14 4.11 -14.78
N ALA A 197 -21.51 2.89 -15.19
CA ALA A 197 -22.09 1.91 -14.29
C ALA A 197 -21.10 1.48 -13.19
N LEU A 198 -19.82 1.26 -13.53
CA LEU A 198 -18.79 0.90 -12.54
C LEU A 198 -18.50 2.04 -11.56
N LEU A 199 -18.44 3.29 -12.03
CA LEU A 199 -18.28 4.46 -11.15
C LEU A 199 -19.48 4.61 -10.21
N PHE A 200 -20.69 4.42 -10.71
CA PHE A 200 -21.91 4.47 -9.91
C PHE A 200 -21.94 3.35 -8.86
N LEU A 201 -21.66 2.10 -9.24
CA LEU A 201 -21.58 0.98 -8.29
C LEU A 201 -20.46 1.15 -7.27
N GLY A 202 -19.30 1.66 -7.69
CA GLY A 202 -18.20 1.99 -6.80
C GLY A 202 -18.58 3.05 -5.77
N LYS A 203 -19.33 4.09 -6.18
CA LYS A 203 -19.85 5.12 -5.28
C LYS A 203 -20.88 4.56 -4.29
N ILE A 204 -21.75 3.66 -4.73
CA ILE A 204 -22.69 2.96 -3.83
C ILE A 204 -21.91 2.16 -2.77
N LEU A 205 -20.92 1.35 -3.17
CA LEU A 205 -20.12 0.56 -2.24
C LEU A 205 -19.37 1.44 -1.23
N PHE A 206 -18.81 2.55 -1.70
CA PHE A 206 -18.15 3.51 -0.83
C PHE A 206 -19.11 4.12 0.20
N ASN A 207 -20.32 4.52 -0.22
CA ASN A 207 -21.31 5.09 0.69
C ASN A 207 -21.78 4.05 1.71
N VAL A 208 -22.11 2.82 1.28
CA VAL A 208 -22.49 1.73 2.19
C VAL A 208 -21.40 1.46 3.23
N ASN A 209 -20.13 1.47 2.81
CA ASN A 209 -19.01 1.33 3.73
C ASN A 209 -18.93 2.46 4.76
N SER A 210 -19.12 3.71 4.31
CA SER A 210 -19.15 4.85 5.20
C SER A 210 -20.30 4.73 6.20
N ASP A 211 -21.48 4.33 5.75
CA ASP A 211 -22.66 4.18 6.60
C ASP A 211 -22.46 3.09 7.67
N ILE A 212 -21.86 1.95 7.30
CA ILE A 212 -21.53 0.89 8.27
C ILE A 212 -20.57 1.41 9.34
N LYS A 213 -19.50 2.11 8.94
CA LYS A 213 -18.52 2.67 9.88
C LYS A 213 -19.13 3.76 10.76
N ASN A 214 -20.03 4.56 10.21
CA ASN A 214 -20.71 5.64 10.95
C ASN A 214 -21.70 5.12 12.01
N ASN A 215 -22.04 3.83 12.01
CA ASN A 215 -22.83 3.23 13.09
C ASN A 215 -22.02 2.94 14.36
N TYR A 216 -20.70 3.14 14.33
CA TYR A 216 -19.80 2.89 15.45
C TYR A 216 -19.03 4.17 15.79
N ASP A 217 -19.27 4.73 16.98
CA ASP A 217 -18.71 6.03 17.42
C ASP A 217 -17.16 6.05 17.39
N GLU A 218 -16.54 4.92 17.75
CA GLU A 218 -15.10 4.68 17.67
C GLU A 218 -14.56 4.85 16.23
N TRP A 219 -15.27 4.36 15.21
CA TRP A 219 -14.87 4.48 13.80
C TRP A 219 -15.11 5.89 13.24
N VAL A 220 -16.12 6.60 13.75
CA VAL A 220 -16.33 8.02 13.44
C VAL A 220 -15.16 8.85 13.98
N THR A 221 -14.78 8.61 15.24
CA THR A 221 -13.67 9.29 15.91
C THR A 221 -12.35 9.03 15.20
N TYR A 222 -12.05 7.76 14.91
CA TYR A 222 -10.93 7.36 14.08
C TYR A 222 -10.89 8.12 12.75
N SER A 223 -12.01 8.16 12.02
CA SER A 223 -12.08 8.79 10.70
C SER A 223 -11.77 10.28 10.76
N GLN A 224 -12.35 11.00 11.72
CA GLN A 224 -12.12 12.44 11.89
C GLN A 224 -10.66 12.73 12.25
N TYR A 225 -10.11 12.00 13.22
CA TYR A 225 -8.71 12.14 13.63
C TYR A 225 -7.75 11.81 12.50
N ASN A 226 -7.92 10.65 11.87
CA ASN A 226 -7.06 10.21 10.79
C ASN A 226 -7.08 11.16 9.59
N ASN A 227 -8.21 11.78 9.27
CA ASN A 227 -8.29 12.79 8.21
C ASN A 227 -7.47 14.05 8.54
N ALA A 228 -7.52 14.55 9.78
CA ALA A 228 -6.73 15.72 10.19
C ALA A 228 -5.23 15.41 10.21
N ARG A 229 -4.85 14.27 10.81
CA ARG A 229 -3.48 13.78 10.88
C ARG A 229 -2.89 13.48 9.50
N ALA A 230 -3.64 12.82 8.62
CA ALA A 230 -3.18 12.49 7.27
C ALA A 230 -2.88 13.73 6.43
N ARG A 231 -3.57 14.87 6.65
CA ARG A 231 -3.24 16.14 5.97
C ARG A 231 -1.83 16.64 6.29
N LEU A 232 -1.31 16.34 7.48
CA LEU A 232 0.03 16.75 7.88
C LEU A 232 1.08 15.69 7.54
N GLN A 233 0.78 14.41 7.76
CA GLN A 233 1.74 13.32 7.52
C GLN A 233 1.88 12.98 6.04
N ASP A 234 0.76 12.80 5.32
CA ASP A 234 0.79 12.32 3.94
C ASP A 234 0.93 13.47 2.92
N TYR A 235 0.74 14.71 3.37
CA TYR A 235 0.88 15.91 2.55
C TYR A 235 1.88 16.87 3.20
N TYR A 236 1.78 18.17 2.91
CA TYR A 236 2.74 19.15 3.37
C TYR A 236 2.42 19.62 4.79
N MET A 237 3.39 19.49 5.70
CA MET A 237 3.42 20.16 7.00
C MET A 237 4.43 21.31 6.93
N PRO A 238 4.02 22.57 7.18
CA PRO A 238 4.89 23.75 7.14
C PRO A 238 6.14 23.59 7.99
N GLU A 239 7.31 23.99 7.47
CA GLU A 239 8.57 23.87 8.20
C GLU A 239 8.57 24.77 9.45
N TYR A 240 8.90 24.21 10.61
CA TYR A 240 8.84 24.95 11.88
C TYR A 240 9.69 26.21 11.88
N ASP A 241 10.93 26.13 11.38
CA ASP A 241 11.89 27.23 11.42
C ASP A 241 11.44 28.42 10.54
N ASP A 242 10.62 28.18 9.50
CA ASP A 242 10.06 29.23 8.65
C ASP A 242 8.81 29.90 9.26
N PHE A 243 8.09 29.18 10.13
CA PHE A 243 6.81 29.60 10.71
C PHE A 243 6.79 29.58 12.25
N GLU A 244 7.94 29.83 12.88
CA GLU A 244 8.12 29.66 14.34
C GLU A 244 7.11 30.48 15.15
N GLU A 245 6.85 31.74 14.77
CA GLU A 245 5.86 32.59 15.46
C GLU A 245 4.45 32.00 15.36
N SER A 246 4.03 31.54 14.18
CA SER A 246 2.73 30.91 13.95
C SER A 246 2.54 29.62 14.75
N TYR A 247 3.60 28.80 14.87
CA TYR A 247 3.57 27.59 15.70
C TYR A 247 3.45 27.92 17.19
N LYS A 248 4.20 28.92 17.67
CA LYS A 248 4.11 29.39 19.07
C LYS A 248 2.74 29.96 19.40
N GLU A 249 2.11 30.70 18.48
CA GLU A 249 0.76 31.25 18.66
C GLU A 249 -0.30 30.17 18.91
N ILE A 250 -0.16 29.01 18.28
CA ILE A 250 -1.06 27.87 18.48
C ILE A 250 -0.59 26.90 19.58
N GLY A 251 0.45 27.27 20.31
CA GLY A 251 0.99 26.51 21.45
C GLY A 251 1.72 25.23 21.06
N VAL A 252 2.39 25.22 19.91
CA VAL A 252 3.18 24.08 19.42
C VAL A 252 4.67 24.42 19.50
N SER A 253 5.42 23.64 20.26
CA SER A 253 6.87 23.78 20.42
C SER A 253 7.65 23.17 19.24
N LYS A 254 8.95 23.45 19.16
CA LYS A 254 9.84 22.79 18.20
C LYS A 254 9.92 21.28 18.47
N ASN A 255 9.86 20.89 19.75
CA ASN A 255 9.86 19.49 20.12
C ASN A 255 8.57 18.79 19.68
N ASP A 256 7.40 19.43 19.84
CA ASP A 256 6.11 18.90 19.37
C ASP A 256 6.10 18.64 17.86
N TYR A 257 6.65 19.61 17.10
CA TYR A 257 6.82 19.49 15.67
C TYR A 257 7.73 18.30 15.31
N ILE A 258 8.86 18.14 16.00
CA ILE A 258 9.80 17.03 15.80
C ILE A 258 9.15 15.69 16.18
N ALA A 259 8.47 15.64 17.32
CA ALA A 259 7.74 14.47 17.82
C ALA A 259 6.70 13.99 16.81
N PHE A 260 5.91 14.91 16.25
CA PHE A 260 4.88 14.58 15.28
C PHE A 260 5.45 14.25 13.88
N LYS A 261 6.27 15.16 13.31
CA LYS A 261 6.72 15.05 11.91
C LYS A 261 7.82 14.02 11.71
N THR A 262 8.81 14.00 12.60
CA THR A 262 9.99 13.13 12.47
C THR A 262 9.72 11.78 13.11
N TRP A 263 9.24 11.82 14.36
CA TRP A 263 9.09 10.62 15.16
C TRP A 263 7.71 9.99 15.11
N GLY A 264 6.70 10.61 14.48
CA GLY A 264 5.39 10.01 14.32
C GLY A 264 4.64 9.76 15.64
N LEU A 265 4.75 10.64 16.62
CA LEU A 265 3.98 10.56 17.88
C LEU A 265 2.53 11.03 17.62
N TYR A 266 1.63 10.09 17.32
CA TYR A 266 0.23 10.35 16.96
C TYR A 266 -0.78 9.90 18.02
N ILE A 267 -0.35 9.13 19.02
CA ILE A 267 -1.27 8.55 20.02
C ILE A 267 -1.53 9.46 21.23
N ASP A 268 -0.96 10.67 21.26
CA ASP A 268 -1.34 11.67 22.25
C ASP A 268 -2.54 12.48 21.76
N TYR A 269 -3.74 12.06 22.15
CA TYR A 269 -4.99 12.69 21.71
C TYR A 269 -5.38 13.93 22.52
N ASP A 270 -4.75 14.17 23.68
CA ASP A 270 -4.98 15.35 24.50
C ASP A 270 -4.23 16.56 23.95
N PHE A 271 -3.00 16.34 23.49
CA PHE A 271 -2.18 17.34 22.84
C PHE A 271 -2.47 17.42 21.33
N PHE A 272 -2.33 16.33 20.56
CA PHE A 272 -2.54 16.38 19.11
C PHE A 272 -4.03 16.32 18.73
N THR A 273 -4.85 17.22 19.25
CA THR A 273 -6.30 17.28 18.98
C THR A 273 -6.58 17.58 17.50
N ILE A 274 -7.80 17.26 17.05
CA ILE A 274 -8.25 17.56 15.68
C ILE A 274 -8.14 19.06 15.38
N GLU A 275 -8.50 19.90 16.34
CA GLU A 275 -8.42 21.35 16.26
C GLU A 275 -6.98 21.81 16.07
N ARG A 276 -6.05 21.28 16.87
CA ARG A 276 -4.62 21.64 16.78
C ARG A 276 -4.00 21.15 15.47
N LEU A 277 -4.30 19.93 15.04
CA LEU A 277 -3.83 19.41 13.75
C LEU A 277 -4.33 20.25 12.57
N ASN A 278 -5.60 20.68 12.60
CA ASN A 278 -6.14 21.57 11.58
C ASN A 278 -5.53 22.99 11.67
N ALA A 279 -5.21 23.49 12.86
CA ALA A 279 -4.54 24.76 13.05
C ALA A 279 -3.13 24.73 12.42
N ILE A 280 -2.35 23.66 12.68
CA ILE A 280 -1.04 23.44 12.03
C ILE A 280 -1.20 23.39 10.50
N ALA A 281 -2.19 22.66 9.99
CA ALA A 281 -2.43 22.54 8.56
C ALA A 281 -2.87 23.86 7.90
N SER A 282 -3.32 24.84 8.70
CA SER A 282 -3.74 26.16 8.27
C SER A 282 -2.63 27.22 8.38
N ILE A 283 -1.43 26.84 8.85
CA ILE A 283 -0.25 27.70 8.78
C ILE A 283 0.10 27.84 7.29
N ASP A 284 -0.37 28.94 6.71
CA ASP A 284 -0.34 29.19 5.28
C ASP A 284 1.08 29.59 4.85
N GLU A 285 1.75 28.71 4.12
CA GLU A 285 2.25 28.92 2.76
C GLU A 285 2.54 27.52 2.17
N MET A 286 1.78 27.09 1.15
CA MET A 286 2.44 26.31 0.10
C MET A 286 3.39 27.31 -0.56
N PRO A 287 4.73 27.15 -0.51
CA PRO A 287 5.59 28.03 -1.27
C PRO A 287 5.13 27.94 -2.72
N ALA A 288 4.74 29.08 -3.30
CA ALA A 288 4.45 29.19 -4.71
C ALA A 288 5.76 28.89 -5.44
N LYS A 289 6.04 27.59 -5.67
CA LYS A 289 7.24 27.15 -6.35
C LYS A 289 7.20 27.81 -7.71
N SER A 290 8.09 28.77 -7.92
CA SER A 290 8.19 29.57 -9.14
C SER A 290 8.53 28.73 -10.37
N ASN A 291 8.68 27.41 -10.24
CA ASN A 291 8.68 26.42 -11.32
C ASN A 291 7.98 25.10 -10.90
N LEU A 292 6.69 25.16 -10.54
CA LEU A 292 5.89 23.97 -10.17
C LEU A 292 5.96 22.89 -11.25
N PHE A 293 5.87 23.28 -12.53
CA PHE A 293 5.95 22.35 -13.65
C PHE A 293 7.30 21.62 -13.69
N ASP A 294 8.42 22.34 -13.64
CA ASP A 294 9.75 21.72 -13.69
C ASP A 294 10.00 20.81 -12.49
N THR A 295 9.52 21.20 -11.31
CA THR A 295 9.63 20.38 -10.09
C THR A 295 8.84 19.09 -10.23
N VAL A 296 7.58 19.19 -10.68
CA VAL A 296 6.71 18.03 -10.93
C VAL A 296 7.33 17.13 -12.00
N MET A 297 7.78 17.69 -13.12
CA MET A 297 8.41 16.90 -14.19
C MET A 297 9.69 16.21 -13.74
N LYS A 298 10.57 16.91 -13.00
CA LYS A 298 11.81 16.34 -12.48
C LYS A 298 11.54 15.21 -11.49
N ASN A 299 10.61 15.42 -10.56
CA ASN A 299 10.21 14.41 -9.58
C ASN A 299 9.57 13.20 -10.27
N LEU A 300 8.67 13.44 -11.23
CA LEU A 300 8.05 12.39 -12.03
C LEU A 300 9.10 11.56 -12.76
N PHE A 301 9.99 12.17 -13.56
CA PHE A 301 11.00 11.41 -14.29
C PHE A 301 11.95 10.66 -13.36
N SER A 302 12.44 11.32 -12.30
CA SER A 302 13.30 10.67 -11.30
C SER A 302 12.62 9.43 -10.71
N TYR A 303 11.33 9.54 -10.41
CA TYR A 303 10.52 8.45 -9.88
C TYR A 303 10.30 7.36 -10.93
N TYR A 304 9.86 7.68 -12.15
CA TYR A 304 9.69 6.70 -13.23
C TYR A 304 10.95 5.85 -13.48
N PHE A 305 12.14 6.44 -13.42
CA PHE A 305 13.40 5.70 -13.59
C PHE A 305 13.79 4.85 -12.36
N SER A 306 13.21 5.10 -11.19
CA SER A 306 13.34 4.23 -10.01
C SER A 306 12.29 3.12 -9.94
N GLU A 307 11.25 3.16 -10.78
CA GLU A 307 10.14 2.21 -10.72
C GLU A 307 10.36 0.97 -11.62
N THR A 308 10.20 -0.22 -11.06
CA THR A 308 10.38 -1.49 -11.82
C THR A 308 9.40 -1.58 -12.98
N GLY A 309 8.12 -1.26 -12.74
CA GLY A 309 7.04 -1.35 -13.72
C GLY A 309 7.26 -0.52 -14.99
N PHE A 310 7.97 0.61 -14.89
CA PHE A 310 8.27 1.48 -16.03
C PHE A 310 9.09 0.76 -17.11
N TYR A 311 10.12 0.02 -16.71
CA TYR A 311 10.99 -0.69 -17.65
C TYR A 311 10.26 -1.79 -18.41
N PHE A 312 9.27 -2.44 -17.80
CA PHE A 312 8.44 -3.44 -18.46
C PHE A 312 7.43 -2.83 -19.42
N LEU A 313 6.80 -1.71 -19.03
CA LEU A 313 5.94 -0.96 -19.94
C LEU A 313 6.75 -0.52 -21.17
N LEU A 314 7.95 0.02 -20.95
CA LEU A 314 8.86 0.43 -22.00
C LEU A 314 9.24 -0.74 -22.92
N LEU A 315 9.56 -1.91 -22.34
CA LEU A 315 9.85 -3.14 -23.09
C LEU A 315 8.70 -3.51 -24.01
N VAL A 316 7.48 -3.56 -23.48
CA VAL A 316 6.29 -3.95 -24.25
C VAL A 316 5.99 -2.92 -25.34
N MET A 317 6.11 -1.62 -25.06
CA MET A 317 5.94 -0.57 -26.06
C MET A 317 6.97 -0.69 -27.20
N MET A 318 8.26 -0.90 -26.88
CA MET A 318 9.31 -1.07 -27.89
C MET A 318 9.11 -2.36 -28.72
N LEU A 319 8.72 -3.47 -28.08
CA LEU A 319 8.39 -4.71 -28.78
C LEU A 319 7.18 -4.56 -29.70
N PHE A 320 6.17 -3.77 -29.30
CA PHE A 320 5.02 -3.47 -30.15
C PHE A 320 5.41 -2.65 -31.40
N PHE A 321 6.35 -1.70 -31.26
CA PHE A 321 6.92 -1.00 -32.42
C PHE A 321 7.68 -1.95 -33.36
N CYS A 322 8.40 -2.93 -32.82
CA CYS A 322 9.11 -3.96 -33.60
C CYS A 322 8.18 -4.97 -34.30
N ALA A 323 6.88 -4.98 -33.98
CA ALA A 323 5.93 -5.94 -34.54
C ALA A 323 5.41 -5.53 -35.95
N ASN A 324 4.93 -6.48 -36.73
CA ASN A 324 4.08 -6.27 -37.90
C ASN A 324 2.62 -6.49 -37.52
N GLY A 325 1.69 -6.16 -38.42
CA GLY A 325 0.24 -6.40 -38.25
C GLY A 325 -0.58 -5.11 -38.07
N VAL A 326 0.06 -4.04 -37.62
CA VAL A 326 -0.55 -2.72 -37.40
C VAL A 326 0.29 -1.63 -38.05
N SER A 327 -0.36 -0.61 -38.61
CA SER A 327 0.34 0.55 -39.20
C SER A 327 1.12 1.31 -38.14
N THR A 328 2.22 1.99 -38.52
CA THR A 328 3.02 2.77 -37.56
C THR A 328 2.19 3.88 -36.90
N ILE A 329 1.26 4.49 -37.63
CA ILE A 329 0.38 5.54 -37.10
C ILE A 329 -0.54 4.96 -36.01
N ASP A 330 -1.19 3.83 -36.29
CA ASP A 330 -2.10 3.20 -35.33
C ASP A 330 -1.35 2.71 -34.08
N LYS A 331 -0.11 2.19 -34.23
CA LYS A 331 0.75 1.87 -33.08
C LYS A 331 1.08 3.10 -32.25
N SER A 332 1.45 4.20 -32.90
CA SER A 332 1.74 5.45 -32.20
C SER A 332 0.51 5.95 -31.44
N ILE A 333 -0.68 5.90 -32.03
CA ILE A 333 -1.93 6.25 -31.35
C ILE A 333 -2.12 5.39 -30.10
N ILE A 334 -1.94 4.07 -30.20
CA ILE A 334 -2.07 3.16 -29.06
C ILE A 334 -1.06 3.49 -27.95
N VAL A 335 0.23 3.60 -28.31
CA VAL A 335 1.30 3.85 -27.33
C VAL A 335 1.16 5.22 -26.69
N VAL A 336 0.88 6.27 -27.47
CA VAL A 336 0.69 7.63 -26.95
C VAL A 336 -0.57 7.72 -26.08
N SER A 337 -1.67 7.04 -26.45
CA SER A 337 -2.88 7.05 -25.63
C SER A 337 -2.66 6.35 -24.30
N VAL A 338 -2.07 5.15 -24.30
CA VAL A 338 -1.80 4.39 -23.07
C VAL A 338 -0.75 5.09 -22.21
N GLY A 339 0.37 5.50 -22.82
CA GLY A 339 1.45 6.20 -22.14
C GLY A 339 1.00 7.56 -21.60
N GLY A 340 0.20 8.31 -22.37
CA GLY A 340 -0.36 9.60 -21.96
C GLY A 340 -1.31 9.49 -20.77
N CYS A 341 -2.28 8.56 -20.80
CA CYS A 341 -3.17 8.32 -19.67
C CYS A 341 -2.41 7.83 -18.42
N SER A 342 -1.40 6.97 -18.60
CA SER A 342 -0.55 6.53 -17.48
C SER A 342 0.25 7.69 -16.89
N PHE A 343 0.79 8.57 -17.76
CA PHE A 343 1.52 9.76 -17.34
C PHE A 343 0.62 10.75 -16.59
N LEU A 344 -0.61 10.96 -17.05
CA LEU A 344 -1.58 11.83 -16.36
C LEU A 344 -1.92 11.31 -14.96
N ALA A 345 -2.12 10.00 -14.80
CA ALA A 345 -2.39 9.40 -13.50
C ALA A 345 -1.22 9.63 -12.52
N TYR A 346 0.03 9.52 -13.01
CA TYR A 346 1.22 9.83 -12.22
C TYR A 346 1.36 11.32 -11.92
N ALA A 347 1.10 12.19 -12.89
CA ALA A 347 1.15 13.63 -12.70
C ALA A 347 0.14 14.07 -11.64
N TYR A 348 -1.06 13.48 -11.63
CA TYR A 348 -2.08 13.70 -10.61
C TYR A 348 -1.60 13.25 -9.22
N MET A 349 -1.06 12.04 -9.11
CA MET A 349 -0.50 11.53 -7.84
C MET A 349 0.68 12.37 -7.33
N SER A 350 1.57 12.81 -8.23
CA SER A 350 2.69 13.68 -7.91
C SER A 350 2.24 15.07 -7.47
N TYR A 351 1.19 15.62 -8.09
CA TYR A 351 0.60 16.88 -7.70
C TYR A 351 0.01 16.81 -6.28
N LEU A 352 -0.60 15.67 -5.92
CA LEU A 352 -1.06 15.40 -4.57
C LEU A 352 0.05 15.06 -3.57
N GLY A 353 1.32 15.02 -4.00
CA GLY A 353 2.44 14.61 -3.13
C GLY A 353 2.48 13.12 -2.79
N ARG A 354 1.66 12.28 -3.45
CA ARG A 354 1.46 10.86 -3.12
C ARG A 354 1.93 9.92 -4.25
N LEU A 355 3.25 9.81 -4.44
CA LEU A 355 3.86 8.76 -5.28
C LEU A 355 4.34 7.61 -4.39
N GLN A 356 3.64 6.47 -4.45
CA GLN A 356 3.98 5.28 -3.66
C GLN A 356 3.97 4.01 -4.52
N HIS A 357 5.08 3.26 -4.49
CA HIS A 357 5.34 2.07 -5.33
C HIS A 357 4.20 1.03 -5.38
N HIS A 358 3.49 0.83 -4.26
CA HIS A 358 2.43 -0.17 -4.18
C HIS A 358 1.12 0.25 -4.85
N VAL A 359 0.94 1.55 -5.13
CA VAL A 359 -0.25 2.11 -5.80
C VAL A 359 0.00 2.22 -7.30
N ASP A 360 1.14 2.77 -7.68
CA ASP A 360 1.45 3.17 -9.05
C ASP A 360 1.89 1.99 -9.95
N LEU A 361 2.48 0.93 -9.37
CA LEU A 361 2.77 -0.28 -10.12
C LEU A 361 1.52 -0.87 -10.81
N SER A 362 0.36 -0.76 -10.17
CA SER A 362 -0.91 -1.21 -10.77
C SER A 362 -1.25 -0.42 -12.05
N ILE A 363 -0.90 0.87 -12.12
CA ILE A 363 -1.06 1.71 -13.32
C ILE A 363 -0.14 1.18 -14.43
N MET A 364 1.13 0.88 -14.11
CA MET A 364 2.08 0.30 -15.07
C MET A 364 1.64 -1.07 -15.57
N ILE A 365 1.11 -1.93 -14.68
CA ILE A 365 0.55 -3.23 -15.06
C ILE A 365 -0.67 -3.03 -15.97
N ALA A 366 -1.59 -2.13 -15.64
CA ALA A 366 -2.77 -1.83 -16.46
C ALA A 366 -2.36 -1.39 -17.87
N ALA A 367 -1.40 -0.46 -17.95
CA ALA A 367 -0.87 0.05 -19.21
C ALA A 367 -0.21 -1.07 -20.04
N THR A 368 0.60 -1.90 -19.40
CA THR A 368 1.29 -3.04 -20.03
C THR A 368 0.28 -4.06 -20.57
N VAL A 369 -0.71 -4.42 -19.75
CA VAL A 369 -1.80 -5.32 -20.13
C VAL A 369 -2.58 -4.78 -21.32
N LEU A 370 -2.82 -3.47 -21.38
CA LEU A 370 -3.60 -2.86 -22.46
C LEU A 370 -2.81 -2.78 -23.78
N VAL A 371 -1.51 -2.47 -23.75
CA VAL A 371 -0.66 -2.56 -24.96
C VAL A 371 -0.61 -4.00 -25.46
N MET A 372 -0.44 -4.97 -24.56
CA MET A 372 -0.45 -6.40 -24.91
C MET A 372 -1.79 -6.87 -25.47
N TYR A 373 -2.90 -6.36 -24.93
CA TYR A 373 -4.24 -6.65 -25.47
C TYR A 373 -4.33 -6.26 -26.94
N TYR A 374 -3.91 -5.04 -27.30
CA TYR A 374 -3.91 -4.61 -28.70
C TYR A 374 -2.88 -5.34 -29.56
N TYR A 375 -1.71 -5.70 -29.00
CA TYR A 375 -0.75 -6.57 -29.68
C TYR A 375 -1.42 -7.88 -30.13
N TYR A 376 -2.13 -8.57 -29.23
CA TYR A 376 -2.78 -9.83 -29.57
C TYR A 376 -4.03 -9.65 -30.43
N LYS A 377 -4.84 -8.61 -30.15
CA LYS A 377 -6.06 -8.30 -30.92
C LYS A 377 -5.77 -8.11 -32.41
N TYR A 378 -4.66 -7.46 -32.74
CA TYR A 378 -4.26 -7.21 -34.13
C TYR A 378 -3.33 -8.28 -34.72
N ASP A 379 -3.20 -9.44 -34.06
CA ASP A 379 -2.36 -10.57 -34.50
C ASP A 379 -0.92 -10.12 -34.82
N CYS A 380 -0.37 -9.27 -33.96
CA CYS A 380 0.97 -8.75 -34.16
C CYS A 380 2.02 -9.86 -34.12
N SER A 381 3.04 -9.74 -34.96
CA SER A 381 4.18 -10.67 -34.96
C SER A 381 5.49 -9.92 -35.10
N ILE A 382 6.52 -10.32 -34.34
CA ILE A 382 7.82 -9.63 -34.35
C ILE A 382 8.44 -9.71 -35.75
N LYS A 383 8.63 -8.56 -36.40
CA LYS A 383 9.18 -8.45 -37.78
C LYS A 383 10.62 -8.92 -37.85
N ASN A 384 11.45 -8.37 -36.97
CA ASN A 384 12.88 -8.59 -36.94
C ASN A 384 13.28 -9.14 -35.57
N LYS A 385 13.43 -10.47 -35.51
CA LYS A 385 13.79 -11.17 -34.27
C LYS A 385 15.11 -10.68 -33.68
N ARG A 386 16.07 -10.25 -34.50
CA ARG A 386 17.35 -9.69 -34.03
C ARG A 386 17.14 -8.35 -33.33
N GLN A 387 16.36 -7.43 -33.92
CA GLN A 387 16.04 -6.14 -33.30
C GLN A 387 15.27 -6.33 -31.99
N ALA A 388 14.25 -7.21 -31.97
CA ALA A 388 13.50 -7.48 -30.75
C ALA A 388 14.37 -8.12 -29.66
N LEU A 389 15.26 -9.06 -30.01
CA LEU A 389 16.22 -9.62 -29.07
C LEU A 389 17.14 -8.53 -28.50
N LEU A 390 17.61 -7.61 -29.34
CA LEU A 390 18.46 -6.49 -28.93
C LEU A 390 17.74 -5.57 -27.93
N VAL A 391 16.46 -5.25 -28.20
CA VAL A 391 15.60 -4.49 -27.27
C VAL A 391 15.46 -5.21 -25.94
N VAL A 392 15.15 -6.52 -25.97
CA VAL A 392 15.02 -7.34 -24.75
C VAL A 392 16.32 -7.34 -23.95
N VAL A 393 17.46 -7.60 -24.60
CA VAL A 393 18.77 -7.65 -23.94
C VAL A 393 19.12 -6.30 -23.33
N ILE A 394 18.93 -5.18 -24.05
CA ILE A 394 19.21 -3.84 -23.52
C ILE A 394 18.37 -3.57 -22.28
N ILE A 395 17.05 -3.75 -22.37
CA ILE A 395 16.16 -3.38 -21.26
C ILE A 395 16.38 -4.28 -20.05
N ILE A 396 16.54 -5.60 -20.26
CA ILE A 396 16.83 -6.52 -19.16
C ILE A 396 18.19 -6.21 -18.53
N THR A 397 19.21 -5.86 -19.32
CA THR A 397 20.53 -5.49 -18.79
C THR A 397 20.42 -4.21 -17.94
N VAL A 398 19.75 -3.17 -18.44
CA VAL A 398 19.54 -1.92 -17.69
C VAL A 398 18.75 -2.19 -16.41
N PHE A 399 17.68 -3.00 -16.50
CA PHE A 399 16.88 -3.40 -15.35
C PHE A 399 17.70 -4.13 -14.29
N LEU A 400 18.46 -5.16 -14.67
CA LEU A 400 19.29 -5.92 -13.75
C LEU A 400 20.37 -5.04 -13.12
N CYS A 401 21.06 -4.19 -13.90
CA CYS A 401 22.04 -3.25 -13.36
C CYS A 401 21.44 -2.28 -12.34
N ARG A 402 20.20 -1.82 -12.57
CA ARG A 402 19.52 -0.85 -11.69
C ARG A 402 18.95 -1.49 -10.43
N PHE A 403 18.38 -2.68 -10.54
CA PHE A 403 17.61 -3.33 -9.47
C PHE A 403 18.30 -4.54 -8.84
N ASN A 404 19.57 -4.81 -9.16
CA ASN A 404 20.32 -5.94 -8.62
C ASN A 404 20.20 -6.04 -7.09
N THR A 405 20.41 -4.93 -6.37
CA THR A 405 20.33 -4.88 -4.91
C THR A 405 18.91 -5.16 -4.40
N SER A 406 17.90 -4.59 -5.04
CA SER A 406 16.50 -4.78 -4.64
C SER A 406 15.97 -6.18 -4.91
N ILE A 407 16.48 -6.85 -5.95
CA ILE A 407 16.14 -8.24 -6.31
C ILE A 407 16.88 -9.22 -5.40
N SER A 408 18.16 -8.95 -5.10
CA SER A 408 19.00 -9.84 -4.27
C SER A 408 18.60 -9.85 -2.80
N LYS A 409 18.07 -8.75 -2.25
CA LYS A 409 17.74 -8.64 -0.82
C LYS A 409 16.33 -9.07 -0.45
N ALA A 410 15.43 -9.25 -1.43
CA ALA A 410 14.01 -9.59 -1.27
C ALA A 410 13.18 -8.74 -0.27
N SER A 411 13.76 -7.72 0.37
CA SER A 411 13.12 -6.92 1.42
C SER A 411 12.33 -5.76 0.82
N TYR A 412 11.10 -5.56 1.32
CA TYR A 412 10.27 -4.42 0.94
C TYR A 412 10.86 -3.08 1.41
N TYR A 413 11.53 -3.07 2.57
CA TYR A 413 12.06 -1.85 3.22
C TYR A 413 13.56 -1.63 3.02
N ALA A 414 14.22 -2.50 2.24
CA ALA A 414 15.62 -2.33 1.83
C ALA A 414 16.64 -2.14 2.96
N ASN A 415 16.37 -2.68 4.15
CA ASN A 415 17.41 -2.84 5.17
C ASN A 415 18.47 -3.83 4.66
N ASP A 416 19.74 -3.68 5.07
CA ASP A 416 20.82 -4.65 4.83
C ASP A 416 20.56 -5.96 5.59
N VAL A 417 19.46 -6.64 5.25
CA VAL A 417 19.04 -7.90 5.86
C VAL A 417 19.51 -9.02 4.94
N GLU A 418 20.57 -9.70 5.35
CA GLU A 418 21.17 -10.81 4.61
C GLU A 418 20.24 -12.05 4.60
N ASN A 419 19.42 -12.23 5.65
CA ASN A 419 18.45 -13.32 5.77
C ASN A 419 17.22 -12.84 6.56
N GLN A 420 16.05 -12.78 5.92
CA GLN A 420 14.84 -12.23 6.54
C GLN A 420 14.24 -13.18 7.57
N LYS A 421 14.21 -14.48 7.26
CA LYS A 421 13.74 -15.50 8.19
C LYS A 421 14.49 -15.44 9.52
N LYS A 422 15.82 -15.31 9.46
CA LYS A 422 16.65 -15.15 10.67
C LYS A 422 16.31 -13.86 11.43
N LEU A 423 16.11 -12.74 10.73
CA LEU A 423 15.68 -11.49 11.36
C LEU A 423 14.34 -11.69 12.10
N TYR A 424 13.38 -12.37 11.48
CA TYR A 424 12.06 -12.61 12.07
C TYR A 424 12.17 -13.52 13.29
N ASP A 425 12.94 -14.61 13.19
CA ASP A 425 13.21 -15.51 14.31
C ASP A 425 13.89 -14.79 15.49
N ASP A 426 14.84 -13.89 15.23
CA ASP A 426 15.55 -13.13 16.26
C ASP A 426 14.65 -12.06 16.90
N ASN A 427 13.85 -11.34 16.10
CA ASN A 427 12.87 -10.38 16.60
C ASN A 427 11.78 -11.06 17.44
N LYS A 428 11.27 -12.21 16.98
CA LYS A 428 10.24 -13.00 17.66
C LYS A 428 10.65 -13.44 19.04
N LYS A 429 11.91 -13.85 19.25
CA LYS A 429 12.41 -14.19 20.59
C LYS A 429 12.28 -13.04 21.60
N ILE A 430 12.55 -11.82 21.16
CA ILE A 430 12.44 -10.63 22.03
C ILE A 430 10.97 -10.26 22.20
N MET A 431 10.22 -10.21 21.11
CA MET A 431 8.81 -9.83 21.13
C MET A 431 7.92 -10.82 21.89
N ASP A 432 8.25 -12.11 21.89
CA ASP A 432 7.58 -13.12 22.72
C ASP A 432 7.75 -12.80 24.21
N LEU A 433 8.92 -12.30 24.64
CA LEU A 433 9.13 -11.90 26.04
C LEU A 433 8.23 -10.72 26.41
N LEU A 434 8.18 -9.69 25.55
CA LEU A 434 7.37 -8.49 25.79
C LEU A 434 5.87 -8.81 25.71
N SER A 435 5.46 -9.62 24.73
CA SER A 435 4.07 -10.05 24.56
C SER A 435 3.58 -10.89 25.74
N ASN A 436 4.40 -11.79 26.29
CA ASN A 436 4.00 -12.62 27.42
C ASN A 436 3.96 -11.85 28.74
N ASP A 437 4.68 -10.73 28.86
CA ASP A 437 4.65 -9.87 30.03
C ASP A 437 3.40 -8.97 30.02
N LYS A 438 2.29 -9.52 30.50
CA LYS A 438 1.01 -8.80 30.60
C LYS A 438 0.94 -7.85 31.79
N GLU A 439 1.97 -7.75 32.63
CA GLU A 439 2.03 -6.77 33.72
C GLU A 439 2.34 -5.35 33.20
N HIS A 440 2.92 -5.25 31.99
CA HIS A 440 3.34 -3.98 31.41
C HIS A 440 2.76 -3.75 30.01
N VAL A 441 2.54 -2.47 29.68
CA VAL A 441 2.32 -1.99 28.33
C VAL A 441 3.62 -1.45 27.77
N TYR A 442 3.99 -1.91 26.59
CA TYR A 442 5.18 -1.49 25.87
C TYR A 442 4.81 -0.52 24.76
N VAL A 443 5.25 0.74 24.88
CA VAL A 443 5.03 1.81 23.91
C VAL A 443 6.25 1.94 23.01
N PHE A 444 6.10 1.59 21.73
CA PHE A 444 7.20 1.47 20.78
C PHE A 444 7.50 2.76 20.02
N CYS A 445 8.79 3.01 19.83
CA CYS A 445 9.34 3.98 18.90
C CYS A 445 8.93 3.67 17.46
N PRO A 446 8.36 4.64 16.71
CA PRO A 446 7.91 4.46 15.33
C PRO A 446 8.94 3.95 14.34
N HIS A 447 10.21 4.28 14.53
CA HIS A 447 11.25 3.80 13.63
C HIS A 447 11.42 2.28 13.70
N THR A 448 11.06 1.64 14.82
CA THR A 448 11.12 0.18 14.99
C THR A 448 10.06 -0.57 14.18
N THR A 449 9.04 0.12 13.66
CA THR A 449 7.90 -0.48 12.94
C THR A 449 8.36 -1.45 11.85
N ASN A 450 9.14 -0.95 10.89
CA ASN A 450 9.46 -1.66 9.64
C ASN A 450 10.64 -2.64 9.74
N PHE A 451 11.27 -2.78 10.91
CA PHE A 451 12.43 -3.68 11.08
C PHE A 451 12.35 -4.57 12.32
N PHE A 452 11.45 -4.26 13.25
CA PHE A 452 11.29 -4.99 14.51
C PHE A 452 9.82 -5.37 14.74
N TYR A 453 8.94 -4.39 14.96
CA TYR A 453 7.56 -4.64 15.41
C TYR A 453 6.71 -5.43 14.41
N ASP A 454 6.81 -5.13 13.11
CA ASP A 454 6.10 -5.86 12.05
C ASP A 454 6.86 -7.10 11.58
N CYS A 455 8.18 -7.13 11.77
CA CYS A 455 9.07 -8.18 11.25
C CYS A 455 9.19 -9.36 12.23
N ILE A 456 8.06 -9.96 12.59
CA ILE A 456 7.97 -11.06 13.57
C ILE A 456 7.35 -12.31 12.95
N PHE A 457 6.30 -12.11 12.16
CA PHE A 457 5.53 -13.18 11.54
C PHE A 457 5.73 -13.13 10.03
N GLU A 458 6.14 -14.25 9.44
CA GLU A 458 6.21 -14.40 7.99
C GLU A 458 4.79 -14.23 7.38
N PRO A 459 4.66 -13.85 6.09
CA PRO A 459 3.35 -13.65 5.48
C PRO A 459 2.41 -14.85 5.52
N PHE A 460 2.96 -16.06 5.67
CA PHE A 460 2.20 -17.31 5.78
C PHE A 460 2.11 -17.87 7.20
N GLU A 461 2.40 -17.05 8.22
CA GLU A 461 2.15 -17.38 9.62
C GLU A 461 0.87 -16.69 10.12
N VAL A 462 0.13 -17.39 10.98
CA VAL A 462 -1.02 -16.80 11.67
C VAL A 462 -0.52 -16.10 12.93
N ILE A 463 -0.85 -14.82 13.05
CA ILE A 463 -0.60 -14.04 14.27
C ILE A 463 -1.52 -14.57 15.38
N PRO A 464 -0.98 -14.97 16.55
CA PRO A 464 -1.81 -15.41 17.67
C PRO A 464 -2.75 -14.31 18.16
N LYS A 465 -3.93 -14.72 18.62
CA LYS A 465 -4.90 -13.83 19.25
C LYS A 465 -4.30 -13.18 20.51
N GLY A 466 -4.48 -11.88 20.66
CA GLY A 466 -3.98 -11.12 21.81
C GLY A 466 -2.45 -11.01 21.91
N TYR A 467 -1.70 -11.39 20.85
CA TYR A 467 -0.25 -11.25 20.86
C TYR A 467 0.21 -9.79 21.06
N TYR A 468 -0.51 -8.83 20.49
CA TYR A 468 -0.21 -7.41 20.59
C TYR A 468 -1.07 -6.69 21.64
N SER A 469 -1.74 -7.42 22.55
CA SER A 469 -2.68 -6.83 23.52
C SER A 469 -2.06 -5.89 24.55
N ASN A 470 -0.72 -5.80 24.60
CA ASN A 470 0.04 -4.94 25.50
C ASN A 470 1.19 -4.22 24.77
N LEU A 471 1.14 -4.16 23.43
CA LEU A 471 2.21 -3.65 22.59
C LEU A 471 1.68 -2.50 21.72
N GLU A 472 1.86 -1.28 22.18
CA GLU A 472 1.37 -0.06 21.54
C GLU A 472 2.44 0.59 20.66
N MET A 473 2.06 1.27 19.57
CA MET A 473 3.00 1.95 18.69
C MET A 473 2.57 3.39 18.43
N THR A 474 3.45 4.36 18.67
CA THR A 474 3.02 5.77 18.67
C THR A 474 2.65 6.32 17.29
N ASN A 475 3.10 5.69 16.20
CA ASN A 475 2.76 6.11 14.83
C ASN A 475 1.52 5.41 14.26
N ARG A 476 0.88 4.54 15.03
CA ARG A 476 -0.32 3.86 14.58
C ARG A 476 -1.53 4.74 14.78
N TYR A 477 -2.46 4.58 13.86
CA TYR A 477 -3.68 5.38 13.83
C TYR A 477 -4.54 5.01 15.05
N ARG A 478 -5.46 5.90 15.45
CA ARG A 478 -6.47 5.67 16.50
C ARG A 478 -7.50 4.60 16.11
N ILE A 479 -7.01 3.43 15.72
CA ILE A 479 -7.82 2.33 15.21
C ILE A 479 -8.54 1.77 16.44
N PRO A 480 -9.86 1.54 16.37
CA PRO A 480 -10.61 1.07 17.55
C PRO A 480 -10.03 -0.18 18.22
N SER A 481 -9.42 -1.09 17.47
CA SER A 481 -8.77 -2.29 18.02
C SER A 481 -7.43 -2.04 18.72
N TRP A 482 -6.77 -0.90 18.48
CA TRP A 482 -5.56 -0.49 19.20
C TRP A 482 -5.94 0.29 20.46
N ASP A 483 -6.97 1.14 20.39
CA ASP A 483 -7.51 1.85 21.56
C ASP A 483 -7.91 0.88 22.69
N SER A 484 -8.22 -0.39 22.38
CA SER A 484 -8.49 -1.41 23.41
C SER A 484 -7.28 -1.72 24.30
N ILE A 485 -6.05 -1.55 23.83
CA ILE A 485 -4.83 -1.76 24.65
C ILE A 485 -4.86 -0.79 25.84
N ALA A 486 -5.03 0.50 25.56
CA ALA A 486 -5.12 1.52 26.61
C ALA A 486 -6.28 1.23 27.59
N ILE A 487 -7.45 0.87 27.05
CA ILE A 487 -8.65 0.55 27.84
C ILE A 487 -8.43 -0.65 28.76
N ASP A 488 -7.80 -1.72 28.28
CA ASP A 488 -7.59 -2.95 29.04
C ASP A 488 -6.64 -2.74 30.24
N TYR A 489 -5.72 -1.77 30.13
CA TYR A 489 -4.82 -1.34 31.21
C TYR A 489 -5.35 -0.15 32.01
N GLY A 490 -6.52 0.39 31.66
CA GLY A 490 -7.07 1.57 32.34
C GLY A 490 -6.24 2.85 32.17
N ILE A 491 -5.50 2.96 31.06
CA ILE A 491 -4.69 4.12 30.71
C ILE A 491 -5.54 5.07 29.87
N ASP A 492 -5.68 6.32 30.31
CA ASP A 492 -6.35 7.36 29.53
C ASP A 492 -5.38 8.03 28.54
N ASN A 493 -4.12 8.28 28.97
CA ASN A 493 -3.08 8.85 28.13
C ASN A 493 -1.68 8.34 28.52
N TYR A 494 -1.02 7.66 27.59
CA TYR A 494 0.30 7.04 27.79
C TYR A 494 1.41 8.01 28.23
N PHE A 495 1.38 9.26 27.80
CA PHE A 495 2.42 10.25 28.12
C PHE A 495 2.11 11.02 29.40
N LYS A 496 0.83 11.32 29.63
CA LYS A 496 0.36 11.96 30.86
C LYS A 496 0.58 11.07 32.09
N GLU A 497 0.41 9.77 31.91
CA GLU A 497 0.52 8.76 32.97
C GLU A 497 1.86 8.02 32.94
N ALA A 498 2.82 8.48 32.13
CA ALA A 498 4.13 7.82 31.96
C ALA A 498 4.99 7.84 33.24
N THR A 499 5.03 8.99 33.92
CA THR A 499 5.97 9.23 35.03
C THR A 499 5.56 8.45 36.28
N ASP A 500 6.51 7.72 36.86
CA ASP A 500 6.33 6.81 38.01
C ASP A 500 5.26 5.73 37.78
N SER A 501 4.93 5.45 36.52
CA SER A 501 4.01 4.36 36.17
C SER A 501 4.61 3.01 36.53
N ALA A 502 3.80 2.15 37.16
CA ALA A 502 4.16 0.75 37.35
C ALA A 502 4.08 -0.04 36.04
N GLU A 503 3.19 0.36 35.14
CA GLU A 503 2.71 -0.44 34.00
C GLU A 503 3.30 0.01 32.65
N ILE A 504 3.58 1.30 32.46
CA ILE A 504 4.00 1.84 31.16
C ILE A 504 5.53 1.76 31.00
N LEU A 505 5.97 1.11 29.93
CA LEU A 505 7.37 1.03 29.51
C LEU A 505 7.53 1.51 28.07
N PHE A 506 8.63 2.21 27.79
CA PHE A 506 8.92 2.76 26.46
C PHE A 506 10.04 1.96 25.78
N VAL A 507 9.86 1.65 24.50
CA VAL A 507 10.77 0.80 23.73
C VAL A 507 11.42 1.59 22.60
N ASP A 508 12.75 1.76 22.68
CA ASP A 508 13.56 2.40 21.64
C ASP A 508 14.63 1.42 21.08
N SER A 509 15.30 1.81 20.01
CA SER A 509 16.32 1.00 19.34
C SER A 509 17.60 1.77 19.07
N ASP A 510 18.74 1.13 19.33
CA ASP A 510 20.10 1.65 19.08
C ASP A 510 20.32 2.14 17.63
N ILE A 511 19.53 1.62 16.68
CA ILE A 511 19.61 1.94 15.25
C ILE A 511 19.14 3.38 14.94
N ASN A 512 18.20 3.93 15.72
CA ASN A 512 17.66 5.28 15.52
C ASN A 512 17.48 5.97 16.89
N ASN A 513 18.60 6.31 17.52
CA ASN A 513 18.61 6.94 18.84
C ASN A 513 18.06 8.37 18.80
N GLY A 514 17.39 8.76 19.90
CA GLY A 514 16.93 10.13 20.15
C GLY A 514 15.42 10.25 20.26
N TRP A 515 14.66 9.19 20.00
CA TRP A 515 13.22 9.19 20.22
C TRP A 515 12.87 9.40 21.69
N ILE A 516 13.54 8.67 22.58
CA ILE A 516 13.27 8.74 24.01
C ILE A 516 13.53 10.14 24.60
N ASP A 517 14.53 10.85 24.08
CA ASP A 517 14.82 12.25 24.47
C ASP A 517 13.70 13.21 24.04
N VAL A 518 13.14 12.99 22.84
CA VAL A 518 12.00 13.76 22.32
C VAL A 518 10.75 13.48 23.16
N VAL A 519 10.52 12.22 23.54
CA VAL A 519 9.41 11.84 24.44
C VAL A 519 9.59 12.47 25.83
N GLN A 520 10.81 12.44 26.39
CA GLN A 520 11.09 13.09 27.67
C GLN A 520 10.78 14.59 27.60
N THR A 521 11.27 15.26 26.56
CA THR A 521 11.03 16.70 26.37
C THR A 521 9.53 16.97 26.22
N PHE A 522 8.80 16.11 25.52
CA PHE A 522 7.36 16.23 25.34
C PHE A 522 6.60 16.08 26.67
N ILE A 523 6.95 15.08 27.48
CA ILE A 523 6.37 14.89 28.83
C ILE A 523 6.69 16.10 29.72
N ASN A 524 7.92 16.60 29.66
CA ASN A 524 8.35 17.78 30.42
C ASN A 524 7.59 19.06 30.06
N GLU A 525 7.30 19.25 28.77
CA GLU A 525 6.58 20.44 28.28
C GLU A 525 5.09 20.41 28.65
N HIS A 526 4.45 19.23 28.66
CA HIS A 526 2.98 19.14 28.72
C HIS A 526 2.38 18.48 29.96
N TYR A 527 3.13 17.62 30.67
CA TYR A 527 2.57 16.76 31.72
C TYR A 527 3.34 16.79 33.04
N CYS A 528 4.64 16.52 33.02
CA CYS A 528 5.48 16.45 34.23
C CYS A 528 6.86 17.05 33.94
N SER A 529 7.14 18.26 34.43
CA SER A 529 8.39 18.99 34.18
C SER A 529 9.65 18.35 34.76
N GLY A 530 9.49 17.41 35.69
CA GLY A 530 10.58 16.69 36.37
C GLY A 530 10.85 15.30 35.81
N ALA A 531 10.23 14.93 34.68
CA ALA A 531 10.34 13.60 34.13
C ALA A 531 11.74 13.34 33.55
N GLU A 532 12.36 12.27 34.03
CA GLU A 532 13.57 11.69 33.48
C GLU A 532 13.34 10.21 33.15
N TYR A 533 14.01 9.71 32.11
CA TYR A 533 13.94 8.27 31.81
C TYR A 533 15.16 7.53 32.37
N GLU A 534 14.94 6.28 32.76
CA GLU A 534 15.98 5.33 33.11
C GLU A 534 15.88 4.05 32.28
N LEU A 535 17.03 3.46 31.94
CA LEU A 535 17.08 2.19 31.23
C LEU A 535 16.77 1.05 32.20
N VAL A 536 15.62 0.41 32.03
CA VAL A 536 15.18 -0.72 32.85
C VAL A 536 15.79 -2.02 32.33
N ASN A 537 15.84 -2.20 31.02
CA ASN A 537 16.32 -3.44 30.42
C ASN A 537 16.84 -3.24 28.99
N LYS A 538 17.66 -4.16 28.51
CA LYS A 538 18.23 -4.15 27.15
C LYS A 538 18.29 -5.54 26.54
N TYR A 539 17.69 -5.70 25.37
CA TYR A 539 17.69 -6.94 24.58
C TYR A 539 18.32 -6.69 23.21
N GLY A 540 19.61 -7.01 23.06
CA GLY A 540 20.32 -6.75 21.80
C GLY A 540 20.36 -5.26 21.50
N THR A 541 19.73 -4.84 20.40
CA THR A 541 19.62 -3.42 19.98
C THR A 541 18.39 -2.71 20.55
N ILE A 542 17.52 -3.41 21.28
CA ILE A 542 16.29 -2.87 21.85
C ILE A 542 16.52 -2.44 23.30
N ASN A 543 16.14 -1.21 23.62
CA ASN A 543 16.26 -0.61 24.94
C ASN A 543 14.87 -0.35 25.52
N ILE A 544 14.67 -0.68 26.79
CA ILE A 544 13.39 -0.51 27.50
C ILE A 544 13.59 0.51 28.61
N TYR A 545 12.76 1.54 28.61
CA TYR A 545 12.86 2.69 29.50
C TYR A 545 11.60 2.86 30.35
N ARG A 546 11.78 3.49 31.51
CA ARG A 546 10.71 3.96 32.40
C ARG A 546 10.96 5.43 32.71
N PHE A 547 9.88 6.21 32.87
CA PHE A 547 9.96 7.59 33.32
C PHE A 547 9.76 7.69 34.84
N ILE A 548 10.56 8.53 35.50
CA ILE A 548 10.51 8.80 36.94
C ILE A 548 10.51 10.30 37.20
N ASP A 549 9.86 10.75 38.28
CA ASP A 549 9.87 12.16 38.68
C ASP A 549 11.06 12.45 39.61
N LYS A 550 12.02 13.25 39.15
CA LYS A 550 13.16 13.68 39.98
C LYS A 550 12.99 15.06 40.63
N SER A 551 11.83 15.70 40.48
CA SER A 551 11.58 17.00 41.10
C SER A 551 11.54 16.94 42.64
N GLY A 552 11.42 15.74 43.23
CA GLY A 552 11.43 15.49 44.67
C GLY A 552 12.81 15.22 45.32
N ASP A 553 13.87 14.95 44.54
CA ASP A 553 15.18 14.55 45.07
C ASP A 553 16.15 15.73 45.33
N ILE A 554 15.67 16.98 45.22
CA ILE A 554 16.46 18.20 45.49
C ILE A 554 16.37 18.64 46.97
N GLU A 555 15.55 17.99 47.80
CA GLU A 555 15.52 18.20 49.25
C GLU A 555 15.87 16.92 50.01
N ASN A 556 17.16 16.58 50.11
CA ASN A 556 17.75 15.87 51.26
C ASN A 556 19.26 16.08 51.39
#